data_AF-A0AAJ0XH68-F1
#
_entry.id   AF-A0AAJ0XH68-F1
#
_cell.length_a   1.000
_cell.length_b   1.000
_cell.length_c   1.000
_cell.angle_alpha   90.00
_cell.angle_beta   90.00
_cell.angle_gamma   90.00
#
_symmetry.space_group_name_H-M   'P 1'
#
loop_
_entity.id
_entity.type
_entity.pdbx_description
1 polymer ?
#
loop_
_entity_poly.entity_id
_entity_poly.type
_entity_poly.pdbx_seq_one_letter_code
_entity_poly.pdbx_strand_id
1 'polypeptide(L)'
;MARNCLRQWLVCKITALGDVMIIEKKVWPEFFSKLLSGEKTFELRLADFNVKAGDTLLLKEYDPKTGKFTGRKIEKACKSVMKVNPTDFYSPEQIREHGLLVIGL
;
A
#
# COMPACT_ATOMS: atom_id res chain seq x y z
N MET A 1 -11.15 -8.30 23.16
CA MET A 1 -11.88 -9.06 22.11
C MET A 1 -12.67 -8.07 21.26
N ALA A 2 -12.11 -7.57 20.17
CA ALA A 2 -12.81 -6.65 19.25
C ALA A 2 -12.98 -7.33 17.90
N ARG A 3 -14.06 -8.11 17.77
CA ARG A 3 -14.58 -8.61 16.50
C ARG A 3 -15.60 -7.59 16.01
N ASN A 4 -15.23 -6.75 15.05
CA ASN A 4 -16.12 -6.20 14.02
C ASN A 4 -15.43 -5.09 13.24
N CYS A 5 -15.02 -5.36 12.00
CA CYS A 5 -14.94 -4.34 10.96
C CYS A 5 -15.01 -5.00 9.57
N LEU A 6 -16.09 -5.75 9.32
CA LEU A 6 -16.49 -6.11 7.97
C LEU A 6 -17.53 -5.11 7.51
N ARG A 7 -17.15 -4.25 6.55
CA ARG A 7 -18.02 -3.72 5.47
C ARG A 7 -17.19 -2.87 4.49
N GLN A 8 -16.54 -3.58 3.59
CA GLN A 8 -16.73 -3.49 2.14
C GLN A 8 -17.06 -2.12 1.56
N TRP A 9 -16.10 -1.53 0.83
CA TRP A 9 -16.37 -0.72 -0.35
C TRP A 9 -15.28 -1.00 -1.39
N LEU A 10 -15.56 -1.96 -2.26
CA LEU A 10 -14.81 -2.24 -3.48
C LEU A 10 -15.48 -1.41 -4.59
N VAL A 11 -14.86 -0.32 -5.02
CA VAL A 11 -15.28 0.38 -6.25
C VAL A 11 -14.20 0.14 -7.30
N CYS A 12 -14.27 -1.00 -7.97
CA CYS A 12 -13.53 -1.22 -9.21
C CYS A 12 -14.29 -0.48 -10.33
N LYS A 13 -13.81 0.70 -10.72
CA LYS A 13 -14.15 1.25 -12.04
C LYS A 13 -13.24 0.57 -13.05
N ILE A 14 -13.79 -0.38 -13.80
CA ILE A 14 -13.11 -1.08 -14.90
C ILE A 14 -13.21 -0.18 -16.13
N THR A 15 -12.11 0.40 -16.57
CA THR A 15 -11.99 1.04 -17.90
C THR A 15 -11.09 0.17 -18.76
N ALA A 16 -11.68 -0.46 -19.77
CA ALA A 16 -11.03 -1.44 -20.62
C ALA A 16 -10.08 -0.76 -21.63
N LEU A 17 -8.78 -0.98 -21.42
CA LEU A 17 -7.69 -0.99 -22.40
C LEU A 17 -6.53 -1.77 -21.74
N GLY A 18 -6.60 -3.10 -21.81
CA GLY A 18 -5.71 -4.03 -21.09
C GLY A 18 -6.10 -4.23 -19.62
N ASP A 19 -5.82 -5.40 -19.05
CA ASP A 19 -6.17 -5.81 -17.68
C ASP A 19 -5.42 -5.04 -16.57
N VAL A 20 -5.25 -3.72 -16.73
CA VAL A 20 -4.60 -2.83 -15.76
C VAL A 20 -5.65 -2.34 -14.77
N MET A 21 -5.50 -2.76 -13.51
CA MET A 21 -6.42 -2.36 -12.45
C MET A 21 -5.91 -1.13 -11.72
N ILE A 22 -6.82 -0.19 -11.41
CA ILE A 22 -6.55 0.92 -10.51
C ILE A 22 -7.03 0.55 -9.11
N ILE A 23 -6.11 0.47 -8.16
CA ILE A 23 -6.39 0.10 -6.78
C ILE A 23 -6.21 1.33 -5.89
N GLU A 24 -7.28 1.76 -5.25
CA GLU A 24 -7.24 2.92 -4.36
C GLU A 24 -6.77 2.54 -2.95
N LYS A 25 -5.80 3.29 -2.41
CA LYS A 25 -5.32 3.12 -1.03
C LYS A 25 -5.05 4.46 -0.35
N LYS A 26 -5.16 4.48 0.98
CA LYS A 26 -4.74 5.63 1.81
C LYS A 26 -3.23 5.64 1.94
N VAL A 27 -2.64 6.83 1.99
CA VAL A 27 -1.23 7.05 2.34
C VAL A 27 -1.11 8.23 3.30
N TRP A 28 -0.18 8.15 4.25
CA TRP A 28 0.05 9.24 5.20
C TRP A 28 0.87 10.38 4.57
N PRO A 29 0.78 11.62 5.08
CA PRO A 29 1.42 12.78 4.46
C PRO A 29 2.94 12.68 4.34
N GLU A 30 3.59 12.04 5.30
CA GLU A 30 5.04 11.82 5.28
C GLU A 30 5.45 10.93 4.09
N PHE A 31 4.76 9.80 3.90
CA PHE A 31 5.04 8.90 2.78
C PHE A 31 4.59 9.48 1.45
N PHE A 32 3.47 10.21 1.41
CA PHE A 32 3.01 10.91 0.21
C PHE A 32 4.08 11.85 -0.33
N SER A 33 4.69 12.65 0.54
CA SER A 33 5.74 13.60 0.17
C SER A 33 6.98 12.88 -0.38
N LYS A 34 7.41 11.78 0.25
CA LYS A 34 8.54 10.95 -0.22
C LYS A 34 8.27 10.23 -1.55
N LEU A 35 7.03 9.80 -1.78
CA LEU A 35 6.59 9.20 -3.05
C LEU A 35 6.51 10.25 -4.17
N LEU A 36 6.14 11.48 -3.82
CA LEU A 36 6.06 12.61 -4.75
C LEU A 36 7.47 13.08 -5.15
N SER A 37 8.41 13.16 -4.21
CA SER A 37 9.82 13.52 -4.50
C SER A 37 10.58 12.43 -5.25
N GLY A 38 10.10 11.17 -5.18
CA GLY A 38 10.78 10.02 -5.77
C GLY A 38 11.84 9.40 -4.86
N GLU A 39 12.07 9.97 -3.67
CA GLU A 39 12.95 9.40 -2.63
C GLU A 39 12.49 7.99 -2.21
N LYS A 40 11.17 7.78 -2.17
CA LYS A 40 10.56 6.49 -1.88
C LYS A 40 10.00 5.85 -3.15
N THR A 41 10.51 4.67 -3.48
CA THR A 41 10.15 3.92 -4.69
C THR A 41 9.34 2.65 -4.42
N PHE A 42 9.09 2.31 -3.15
CA PHE A 42 8.40 1.08 -2.74
C PHE A 42 7.26 1.35 -1.75
N GLU A 43 6.25 0.48 -1.75
CA GLU A 43 5.13 0.43 -0.80
C GLU A 43 5.13 -0.93 -0.08
N LEU A 44 5.09 -0.92 1.25
CA LEU A 44 4.96 -2.13 2.06
C LEU A 44 3.55 -2.19 2.65
N ARG A 45 2.84 -3.31 2.45
CA ARG A 45 1.49 -3.54 2.96
C ARG A 45 1.27 -4.99 3.35
N LEU A 46 0.29 -5.21 4.23
CA LEU A 46 -0.27 -6.54 4.43
C LEU A 46 -0.82 -7.06 3.09
N ALA A 47 -0.56 -8.33 2.78
CA ALA A 47 -1.01 -8.98 1.57
C ALA A 47 -2.49 -9.42 1.68
N ASP A 48 -3.37 -8.47 2.02
CA ASP A 48 -4.83 -8.66 2.18
C ASP A 48 -5.66 -8.25 0.95
N PHE A 49 -4.98 -7.89 -0.15
CA PHE A 49 -5.59 -7.54 -1.42
C PHE A 49 -4.76 -8.06 -2.60
N ASN A 50 -5.40 -8.24 -3.75
CA ASN A 50 -4.73 -8.68 -4.96
C ASN A 50 -4.16 -7.48 -5.73
N VAL A 51 -2.91 -7.59 -6.17
CA VAL A 51 -2.21 -6.60 -7.02
C VAL A 51 -1.13 -7.33 -7.80
N LYS A 52 -0.95 -6.96 -9.07
CA LYS A 52 0.09 -7.51 -9.95
C LYS A 52 0.95 -6.41 -10.54
N ALA A 53 2.10 -6.80 -11.09
CA ALA A 53 2.90 -5.88 -11.90
C ALA A 53 2.06 -5.36 -13.09
N GLY A 54 2.17 -4.06 -13.36
CA GLY A 54 1.37 -3.36 -14.36
C GLY A 54 0.10 -2.69 -13.83
N ASP A 55 -0.42 -3.08 -12.66
CA ASP A 55 -1.52 -2.36 -12.01
C ASP A 55 -1.08 -0.96 -11.55
N THR A 56 -2.04 -0.09 -11.25
CA THR A 56 -1.78 1.25 -10.72
C THR A 56 -2.33 1.39 -9.30
N LEU A 57 -1.49 1.86 -8.37
CA LEU A 57 -1.96 2.31 -7.05
C LEU A 57 -2.35 3.78 -7.14
N LEU A 58 -3.62 4.08 -6.87
CA LEU A 58 -4.09 5.44 -6.61
C LEU A 58 -4.00 5.71 -5.11
N LEU A 59 -2.93 6.40 -4.71
CA LEU A 59 -2.64 6.73 -3.33
C LEU A 59 -3.25 8.08 -2.99
N LYS A 60 -4.25 8.07 -2.10
CA LYS A 60 -4.94 9.27 -1.60
C LYS A 60 -4.37 9.65 -0.25
N GLU A 61 -3.90 10.89 -0.13
CA GLU A 61 -3.33 11.37 1.11
C GLU A 61 -4.41 11.53 2.18
N TYR A 62 -4.18 10.90 3.32
CA TYR A 62 -5.06 10.92 4.48
C TYR A 62 -4.28 11.43 5.68
N ASP A 63 -4.74 12.54 6.26
CA ASP A 63 -4.14 13.10 7.46
C ASP A 63 -4.77 12.46 8.72
N PRO A 64 -4.00 11.67 9.49
CA PRO A 64 -4.52 11.02 10.69
C PRO A 64 -4.84 12.02 11.81
N LYS A 65 -4.28 13.24 11.81
CA LYS A 65 -4.55 14.25 12.84
C LYS A 65 -5.95 14.83 12.69
N THR A 66 -6.36 15.10 11.45
CA THR A 66 -7.69 15.65 11.14
C THR A 66 -8.72 14.56 10.81
N GLY A 67 -8.28 13.34 10.56
CA GLY A 67 -9.14 12.22 10.17
C GLY A 67 -9.74 12.37 8.77
N LYS A 68 -9.13 13.20 7.91
CA LYS A 68 -9.68 13.59 6.61
C LYS A 68 -8.68 13.36 5.49
N PHE A 69 -9.20 13.18 4.28
CA PHE A 69 -8.40 13.27 3.06
C PHE A 69 -8.09 14.73 2.76
N THR A 70 -6.85 15.02 2.38
CA THR A 70 -6.42 16.39 2.04
C THR A 70 -6.84 16.81 0.64
N GLY A 71 -7.29 15.84 -0.18
CA GLY A 71 -7.58 16.02 -1.61
C GLY A 71 -6.39 15.72 -2.52
N ARG A 72 -5.17 15.64 -1.97
CA ARG A 72 -3.99 15.23 -2.75
C ARG A 72 -4.05 13.74 -3.08
N LYS A 73 -3.65 13.41 -4.30
CA LYS A 73 -3.58 12.03 -4.80
C LYS A 73 -2.39 11.87 -5.73
N ILE A 74 -1.83 10.67 -5.76
CA ILE A 74 -0.74 10.30 -6.68
C ILE A 74 -1.00 8.89 -7.22
N GLU A 75 -0.74 8.72 -8.50
CA GLU A 75 -0.83 7.43 -9.19
C GLU A 75 0.59 6.87 -9.36
N LYS A 76 0.77 5.59 -8.99
CA LYS A 76 2.04 4.89 -9.16
C LYS A 76 1.79 3.53 -9.78
N ALA A 77 2.41 3.28 -10.92
CA ALA A 77 2.40 1.96 -11.55
C ALA A 77 3.22 0.96 -10.69
N CYS A 78 2.64 -0.20 -10.42
CA CYS A 78 3.29 -1.32 -9.75
C CYS A 78 4.30 -1.95 -10.70
N LYS A 79 5.59 -1.67 -10.49
CA LYS A 79 6.66 -2.27 -11.30
C LYS A 79 6.90 -3.74 -10.94
N SER A 80 6.96 -4.03 -9.65
CA SER A 80 7.20 -5.37 -9.10
C SER A 80 6.31 -5.59 -7.88
N VAL A 81 5.75 -6.78 -7.76
CA VAL A 81 4.94 -7.19 -6.60
C VAL A 81 5.52 -8.49 -6.06
N MET A 82 5.78 -8.54 -4.77
CA MET A 82 6.25 -9.73 -4.08
C MET A 82 5.43 -9.92 -2.81
N LYS A 83 4.86 -11.11 -2.64
CA LYS A 83 4.28 -11.55 -1.39
C LYS A 83 5.35 -12.33 -0.63
N VAL A 84 5.69 -11.87 0.56
CA VAL A 84 6.64 -12.52 1.46
C VAL A 84 5.93 -12.86 2.76
N ASN A 85 6.14 -14.08 3.26
CA ASN A 85 5.80 -14.42 4.63
C ASN A 85 7.08 -14.36 5.47
N PRO A 86 7.24 -13.37 6.36
CA PRO A 86 8.51 -13.16 7.05
C PRO A 86 8.85 -14.30 8.03
N THR A 87 7.84 -15.07 8.47
CA THR A 87 8.05 -16.23 9.33
C THR A 87 8.72 -17.41 8.62
N ASP A 88 8.84 -17.36 7.29
CA ASP A 88 9.57 -18.37 6.53
C ASP A 88 11.10 -18.19 6.69
N PHE A 89 11.56 -17.01 7.15
CA PHE A 89 12.98 -16.66 7.30
C PHE A 89 13.40 -16.40 8.75
N TYR A 90 12.50 -15.86 9.58
CA TYR A 90 12.80 -15.43 10.95
C TYR A 90 11.72 -15.88 11.93
N SER A 91 12.08 -16.08 13.19
CA SER A 91 11.06 -16.40 14.20
C SER A 91 10.15 -15.20 14.47
N PRO A 92 8.89 -15.42 14.89
CA PRO A 92 7.99 -14.32 15.28
C PRO A 92 8.57 -13.42 16.39
N GLU A 93 9.40 -13.96 17.28
CA GLU A 93 10.08 -13.23 18.35
C GLU A 93 11.10 -12.25 17.77
N GLN A 94 11.96 -12.71 16.86
CA GLN A 94 12.94 -11.86 16.17
C GLN A 94 12.28 -10.73 15.38
N ILE A 95 11.17 -11.03 14.69
CA ILE A 95 10.40 -10.03 13.94
C ILE A 95 9.78 -8.99 14.88
N ARG A 96 9.26 -9.40 16.04
CA ARG A 96 8.70 -8.47 17.04
C ARG A 96 9.78 -7.60 17.68
N GLU A 97 10.97 -8.15 17.90
CA GLU A 97 12.09 -7.43 18.54
C GLU A 97 12.76 -6.43 17.58
N HIS A 98 13.03 -6.83 16.33
CA HIS A 98 13.86 -6.06 15.41
C HIS A 98 13.10 -5.42 14.24
N GLY A 99 11.88 -5.88 13.96
CA GLY A 99 11.15 -5.49 12.76
C GLY A 99 11.81 -6.00 11.47
N LEU A 100 11.45 -5.37 10.35
CA LEU A 100 12.04 -5.65 9.03
C LEU A 100 12.48 -4.35 8.38
N LEU A 101 13.62 -4.38 7.69
CA LEU A 101 14.08 -3.27 6.86
C LEU A 101 13.63 -3.49 5.42
N VAL A 102 13.18 -2.42 4.76
CA VAL A 102 12.96 -2.40 3.32
C VAL A 102 13.93 -1.40 2.72
N ILE A 103 14.93 -1.90 2.01
CA ILE A 103 16.03 -1.12 1.44
C ILE A 103 15.79 -1.01 -0.07
N GLY A 104 15.58 0.21 -0.56
CA GLY A 104 15.58 0.49 -2.00
C GLY A 104 17.01 0.70 -2.48
N LEU A 105 17.37 0.08 -3.61
CA LEU A 105 18.65 0.26 -4.31
C LEU A 105 18.43 0.97 -5.66
#